data_AF-A0A959NDA0-F1
#
_entry.id   AF-A0A959NDA0-F1
#
_cell.length_a   1.000
_cell.length_b   1.000
_cell.length_c   1.000
_cell.angle_alpha   90.00
_cell.angle_beta   90.00
_cell.angle_gamma   90.00
#
_symmetry.space_group_name_H-M   'P 1'
#
loop_
_entity.id
_entity.type
_entity.pdbx_description
1 polymer ?
#
loop_
_entity_poly.entity_id
_entity_poly.type
_entity_poly.pdbx_seq_one_letter_code
_entity_poly.pdbx_strand_id
1 'polypeptide(L)'
;KIIITHGTDTMAETAKLLAEKINGKTIILTGAMIPIKFGSSDGLFNLGGALAFVQTLPAGVYIAMNGRYFNWDNVKKNKKTGMFEEIH
;
A
#
# COMPACT_ATOMS: atom_id res chain seq x y z
N LYS A 1 -4.21 -8.65 11.30
CA LYS A 1 -4.64 -7.36 10.72
C LYS A 1 -3.63 -6.33 11.16
N ILE A 2 -2.88 -5.77 10.22
CA ILE A 2 -1.78 -4.83 10.47
C ILE A 2 -1.82 -3.79 9.35
N ILE A 3 -1.68 -2.51 9.70
CA ILE A 3 -1.43 -1.44 8.73
C ILE A 3 -0.03 -0.92 8.97
N ILE A 4 0.74 -0.75 7.91
CA ILE A 4 2.10 -0.22 7.94
C ILE A 4 2.14 1.05 7.11
N THR A 5 2.41 2.19 7.75
CA THR A 5 2.77 3.40 7.01
C THR A 5 4.21 3.28 6.52
N HIS A 6 4.44 3.49 5.23
CA HIS A 6 5.74 3.28 4.59
C HIS A 6 6.03 4.36 3.55
N GLY A 7 7.31 4.64 3.31
CA GLY A 7 7.74 5.47 2.18
C GLY A 7 7.38 4.81 0.84
N THR A 8 6.93 5.58 -0.15
CA THR A 8 6.37 5.02 -1.39
C THR A 8 7.42 4.43 -2.33
N ASP A 9 8.69 4.82 -2.23
CA ASP A 9 9.73 4.44 -3.20
C ASP A 9 10.04 2.93 -3.21
N THR A 10 10.11 2.30 -2.04
CA THR A 10 10.44 0.88 -1.88
C THR A 10 9.28 0.06 -1.31
N MET A 11 8.07 0.63 -1.24
CA MET A 11 6.90 -0.01 -0.64
C MET A 11 6.58 -1.37 -1.27
N ALA A 12 6.72 -1.50 -2.59
CA ALA A 12 6.51 -2.77 -3.30
C ALA A 12 7.54 -3.83 -2.93
N GLU A 13 8.81 -3.43 -2.74
CA GLU A 13 9.89 -4.33 -2.33
C GLU A 13 9.63 -4.85 -0.91
N THR A 14 9.24 -3.97 0.02
CA THR A 14 8.87 -4.35 1.38
C THR A 14 7.64 -5.25 1.41
N ALA A 15 6.61 -4.97 0.60
CA ALA A 15 5.42 -5.80 0.50
C ALA A 15 5.78 -7.24 0.09
N LYS A 16 6.63 -7.40 -0.92
CA LYS A 16 7.14 -8.70 -1.36
C LYS A 16 7.88 -9.45 -0.26
N LEU A 17 8.84 -8.79 0.41
CA LEU A 17 9.59 -9.40 1.52
C LEU A 17 8.71 -9.85 2.69
N LEU A 18 7.65 -9.10 2.98
CA LEU A 18 6.68 -9.47 4.03
C LEU A 18 5.83 -10.67 3.60
N ALA A 19 5.39 -10.71 2.35
CA ALA A 19 4.59 -11.81 1.82
C ALA A 19 5.37 -13.15 1.82
N GLU A 20 6.68 -13.11 1.56
CA GLU A 20 7.54 -14.30 1.59
C GLU A 20 7.77 -14.85 3.01
N LYS A 21 7.64 -14.01 4.06
CA LYS A 21 8.03 -14.36 5.44
C LYS A 21 6.87 -14.46 6.42
N ILE A 22 5.73 -13.84 6.13
CA ILE A 22 4.61 -13.73 7.06
C ILE A 22 3.37 -14.35 6.45
N ASN A 23 2.87 -15.38 7.11
CA ASN A 23 1.64 -16.09 6.74
C ASN A 23 0.52 -15.87 7.76
N GLY A 24 -0.74 -16.01 7.34
CA GLY A 24 -1.90 -15.98 8.23
C GLY A 24 -2.25 -14.59 8.82
N LYS A 25 -1.76 -13.51 8.22
CA LYS A 25 -2.10 -12.12 8.60
C LYS A 25 -2.57 -11.35 7.37
N THR A 26 -3.57 -10.48 7.54
CA THR A 26 -3.86 -9.39 6.59
C THR A 26 -2.97 -8.20 6.93
N ILE A 27 -2.10 -7.80 5.99
CA ILE A 27 -1.16 -6.68 6.13
C ILE A 27 -1.38 -5.71 4.97
N ILE A 28 -1.62 -4.44 5.28
CA ILE A 28 -1.76 -3.38 4.28
C ILE A 28 -0.61 -2.38 4.46
N LEU A 29 0.20 -2.18 3.43
CA LEU A 29 1.15 -1.08 3.36
C LEU A 29 0.47 0.13 2.72
N THR A 30 0.68 1.31 3.30
CA THR A 30 0.12 2.55 2.76
C THR A 30 1.06 3.72 3.01
N GLY A 31 0.82 4.85 2.37
CA GLY A 31 1.65 6.03 2.49
C GLY A 31 1.00 7.22 1.80
N ALA A 32 1.83 8.20 1.45
CA ALA A 32 1.40 9.38 0.71
C ALA A 32 2.43 9.69 -0.38
N MET A 33 1.96 10.13 -1.55
CA MET A 33 2.81 10.76 -2.55
C MET A 33 3.15 12.20 -2.16
N ILE A 34 2.19 12.89 -1.55
CA ILE A 34 2.34 14.27 -1.08
C ILE A 34 2.37 14.26 0.45
N PRO A 35 3.43 14.77 1.11
CA PRO A 35 3.53 14.72 2.56
C PRO A 35 2.33 15.38 3.27
N ILE A 36 1.90 14.82 4.39
CA ILE A 36 0.68 15.23 5.11
C ILE A 36 0.66 16.70 5.56
N LYS A 37 1.84 17.32 5.67
CA LYS A 37 1.97 18.74 6.02
C LYS A 37 1.48 19.69 4.91
N PHE A 38 1.30 19.19 3.69
CA PHE A 38 0.81 19.96 2.55
C PHE A 38 -0.71 19.73 2.36
N GLY A 39 -1.46 20.79 2.07
CA GLY A 39 -2.93 20.77 2.01
C GLY A 39 -3.54 19.86 0.92
N SER A 40 -2.75 19.43 -0.06
CA SER A 40 -3.15 18.51 -1.14
C SER A 40 -2.72 17.06 -0.89
N SER A 41 -2.39 16.68 0.36
CA SER A 41 -1.93 15.33 0.69
C SER A 41 -2.99 14.25 0.44
N ASP A 42 -2.55 13.15 -0.15
CA ASP A 42 -3.32 11.92 -0.32
C ASP A 42 -3.26 10.99 0.91
N GLY A 43 -2.48 11.34 1.94
CA GLY A 43 -2.17 10.45 3.07
C GLY A 43 -3.38 10.02 3.90
N LEU A 44 -4.29 10.94 4.24
CA LEU A 44 -5.50 10.59 5.01
C LEU A 44 -6.47 9.73 4.19
N PHE A 45 -6.58 10.01 2.89
CA PHE A 45 -7.41 9.23 1.99
C PHE A 45 -6.89 7.79 1.84
N ASN A 46 -5.58 7.62 1.61
CA ASN A 46 -4.95 6.31 1.52
C ASN A 46 -5.05 5.54 2.84
N LEU A 47 -4.87 6.22 3.99
CA LEU A 47 -5.05 5.61 5.31
C LEU A 47 -6.49 5.14 5.55
N GLY A 48 -7.48 5.94 5.15
CA GLY A 48 -8.89 5.55 5.19
C GLY A 48 -9.17 4.29 4.37
N GLY A 49 -8.63 4.22 3.15
CA GLY A 49 -8.68 3.01 2.32
C GLY A 49 -8.01 1.81 3.01
N ALA A 50 -6.81 1.99 3.57
CA ALA A 50 -6.09 0.92 4.27
C ALA A 50 -6.87 0.37 5.48
N LEU A 51 -7.56 1.24 6.23
CA LEU A 51 -8.45 0.84 7.33
C LEU A 51 -9.62 0.00 6.86
N ALA A 52 -10.22 0.33 5.72
CA ALA A 52 -11.28 -0.50 5.13
C ALA A 52 -10.72 -1.86 4.67
N PHE A 53 -9.64 -1.85 3.88
CA PHE A 53 -9.07 -3.06 3.28
C PHE A 53 -8.54 -4.06 4.30
N VAL A 54 -7.90 -3.61 5.40
CA VAL A 54 -7.38 -4.54 6.41
C VAL A 54 -8.51 -5.31 7.14
N GLN A 55 -9.74 -4.78 7.11
CA GLN A 55 -10.89 -5.42 7.75
C GLN A 55 -11.61 -6.40 6.82
N THR A 56 -11.55 -6.16 5.50
CA THR A 56 -12.37 -6.88 4.51
C THR A 56 -11.58 -7.88 3.66
N LEU A 57 -10.28 -7.66 3.44
CA LEU A 57 -9.46 -8.58 2.64
C LEU A 57 -9.05 -9.83 3.44
N PRO A 58 -8.90 -10.98 2.75
CA PRO A 58 -8.39 -12.19 3.38
C PRO A 58 -6.94 -12.02 3.88
N ALA A 59 -6.40 -13.04 4.52
CA ALA A 59 -4.99 -13.05 4.89
C ALA A 59 -4.13 -12.92 3.62
N GLY A 60 -3.14 -12.01 3.68
CA GLY A 60 -2.34 -11.61 2.54
C GLY A 60 -1.65 -10.27 2.79
N VAL A 61 -0.71 -9.92 1.91
CA VAL A 61 -0.01 -8.63 1.93
C VAL A 61 -0.45 -7.81 0.73
N TYR A 62 -0.82 -6.55 0.99
CA TYR A 62 -1.37 -5.66 -0.02
C TYR A 62 -0.79 -4.26 0.12
N ILE A 63 -0.90 -3.46 -0.94
CA ILE A 63 -0.60 -2.02 -0.93
C ILE A 63 -1.90 -1.26 -1.14
N ALA A 64 -2.17 -0.25 -0.31
CA ALA A 64 -3.30 0.67 -0.44
C ALA A 64 -2.82 2.07 -0.79
N MET A 65 -2.94 2.42 -2.08
CA MET A 65 -2.55 3.69 -2.69
C MET A 65 -3.51 4.00 -3.83
N ASN A 66 -3.59 5.25 -4.27
CA ASN A 66 -4.41 5.66 -5.42
C ASN A 66 -5.91 5.30 -5.27
N GLY A 67 -6.44 5.21 -4.04
CA GLY A 67 -7.83 4.87 -3.78
C GLY A 67 -8.22 3.41 -4.04
N ARG A 68 -7.26 2.52 -4.28
CA ARG A 68 -7.48 1.07 -4.46
C ARG A 68 -6.44 0.27 -3.69
N TYR A 69 -6.60 -1.06 -3.69
CA TYR A 69 -5.54 -1.96 -3.24
C TYR A 69 -4.86 -2.64 -4.43
N PHE A 70 -3.66 -3.14 -4.19
CA PHE A 70 -2.88 -3.97 -5.10
C PHE A 70 -2.33 -5.19 -4.34
N ASN A 71 -2.23 -6.33 -5.02
CA ASN A 71 -1.52 -7.49 -4.48
C ASN A 71 -0.02 -7.25 -4.49
N TRP A 72 0.70 -7.78 -3.49
CA TRP A 72 2.15 -7.59 -3.35
C TRP A 72 2.96 -8.08 -4.57
N ASP A 73 2.43 -9.06 -5.31
CA ASP A 73 3.04 -9.68 -6.49
C ASP A 73 2.63 -9.00 -7.81
N ASN A 74 1.57 -8.18 -7.80
CA ASN A 74 1.08 -7.45 -8.97
C ASN A 74 1.04 -5.93 -8.71
N VAL A 75 2.19 -5.34 -8.36
CA VAL A 75 2.27 -3.90 -8.10
C VAL A 75 3.65 -3.33 -8.34
N LYS A 76 3.71 -2.15 -8.95
CA LYS A 76 4.91 -1.31 -9.00
C LYS A 76 4.58 0.17 -8.88
N LYS A 77 5.54 0.97 -8.39
CA LYS A 77 5.45 2.43 -8.45
C LYS A 77 5.99 2.93 -9.78
N ASN A 78 5.14 3.59 -10.55
CA ASN A 78 5.55 4.29 -11.75
C ASN A 78 6.27 5.59 -11.36
N LYS A 79 7.59 5.62 -11.54
CA LYS A 79 8.41 6.78 -11.16
C LYS A 79 8.14 8.02 -12.01
N LYS A 80 7.55 7.88 -13.20
CA LYS A 80 7.21 9.02 -14.09
C LYS A 80 5.94 9.72 -13.63
N THR A 81 4.93 8.96 -13.21
CA THR A 81 3.63 9.51 -12.79
C THR A 81 3.50 9.64 -11.26
N GLY A 82 4.36 8.96 -10.50
CA GLY A 82 4.26 8.83 -9.05
C GLY A 82 3.29 7.75 -8.57
N MET A 83 2.42 7.27 -9.46
CA MET A 83 1.29 6.38 -9.16
C MET A 83 1.70 4.92 -9.04
N PHE A 84 0.96 4.16 -8.23
CA PHE A 84 1.02 2.69 -8.23
C PHE A 84 0.16 2.10 -9.37
N GLU A 85 0.68 1.07 -10.02
CA GLU A 85 0.05 0.37 -11.14
C GLU A 85 0.28 -1.15 -11.07
N GLU A 86 -0.64 -1.92 -11.64
CA GLU A 86 -0.47 -3.37 -11.82
C GLU A 86 0.61 -3.64 -12.88
N ILE A 87 1.29 -4.77 -12.75
CA ILE A 87 2.32 -5.26 -13.66
C ILE A 87 1.69 -6.11 -14.77
N HIS A 88 0.56 -6.78 -14.48
CA HIS A 88 -0.15 -7.71 -15.36
C HIS A 88 -1.65 -7.40 -15.38
#